data_AF-A0A3G1KW93-F1
#
_entry.id   AF-A0A3G1KW93-F1
#
_cell.length_a   1.000
_cell.length_b   1.000
_cell.length_c   1.000
_cell.angle_alpha   90.00
_cell.angle_beta   90.00
_cell.angle_gamma   90.00
#
_symmetry.space_group_name_H-M   'P 1'
#
loop_
_entity.id
_entity.type
_entity.pdbx_description
1 polymer ?
#
loop_
_entity_poly.entity_id
_entity_poly.type
_entity_poly.pdbx_seq_one_letter_code
_entity_poly.pdbx_strand_id
1 'polypeptide(L)'
;MIETEVLDLLFKKKAPKMLDTQEAFNLWDMLRTRYDSMEQIQVFQNFIHDTDFNILVKVTLYGSFEKQINELEKLMNDYGLSLPRRPPKSVRTPANTEAIEDRFVATILMTLLQENISMHLRATRSSLTSDDLRKVFAKYLKSEMEIYNKAVKYIKLKGWFGTPPIYLPDQSDVQEKLDSGEAFHLWDHLTARYDTLETTQIFKNFAHDPDFATILLMGFAGVLQKQINILEKEMDHFSLPLTDRPPKSIKSITNQDALEDEWMYRCIFTGMQFMIELHATALKQNATNDRLRSVYEEFLWEELDTLDHWIKYGKAKGWLRHAPMYKTSS
;
A
#
# COMPACT_ATOMS: atom_id res chain seq x y z
N MET A 1 -9.48 11.38 18.37
CA MET A 1 -9.30 12.86 18.26
C MET A 1 -8.44 13.45 19.39
N ILE A 2 -8.49 12.91 20.62
CA ILE A 2 -7.57 13.28 21.72
C ILE A 2 -6.19 12.58 21.57
N GLU A 3 -6.11 11.47 20.82
CA GLU A 3 -4.90 10.66 20.62
C GLU A 3 -3.79 11.32 19.79
N THR A 4 -4.14 12.21 18.86
CA THR A 4 -3.17 12.79 17.91
C THR A 4 -2.38 13.94 18.53
N GLU A 5 -2.99 14.72 19.43
CA GLU A 5 -2.36 15.91 20.02
C GLU A 5 -1.26 15.56 21.04
N VAL A 6 -1.42 14.48 21.80
CA VAL A 6 -0.46 14.10 22.85
C VAL A 6 0.85 13.60 22.25
N LEU A 7 0.79 12.85 21.15
CA LEU A 7 1.98 12.36 20.44
C LEU A 7 2.70 13.48 19.67
N ASP A 8 1.96 14.42 19.08
CA ASP A 8 2.53 15.54 18.32
C ASP A 8 3.19 16.61 19.22
N LEU A 9 2.80 16.71 20.49
CA LEU A 9 3.36 17.65 21.46
C LEU A 9 4.78 17.24 21.95
N LEU A 10 5.14 15.96 21.88
CA LEU A 10 6.38 15.44 22.44
C LEU A 10 7.64 15.64 21.56
N PHE A 11 7.51 15.97 20.27
CA PHE A 11 8.62 15.84 19.31
C PHE A 11 8.92 17.06 18.41
N LYS A 12 8.70 18.30 18.87
CA LYS A 12 9.04 19.50 18.07
C LYS A 12 10.50 19.94 18.19
N LYS A 13 11.37 19.40 17.33
CA LYS A 13 12.57 20.11 16.86
C LYS A 13 12.69 19.92 15.35
N LYS A 14 12.61 21.01 14.58
CA LYS A 14 12.65 20.96 13.10
C LYS A 14 14.11 20.74 12.67
N ALA A 15 14.46 19.47 12.42
CA ALA A 15 15.76 19.08 11.92
C ALA A 15 15.99 19.63 10.49
N PRO A 16 17.25 19.82 10.05
CA PRO A 16 17.56 20.12 8.66
C PRO A 16 16.93 19.08 7.71
N LYS A 17 16.48 19.52 6.53
CA LYS A 17 15.94 18.66 5.47
C LYS A 17 17.02 17.70 4.97
N MET A 18 17.19 16.58 5.63
CA MET A 18 18.09 15.51 5.21
C MET A 18 17.28 14.35 4.64
N LEU A 19 17.82 13.72 3.61
CA LEU A 19 17.29 12.49 3.04
C LEU A 19 18.24 11.35 3.36
N ASP A 20 17.70 10.16 3.57
CA ASP A 20 18.51 8.95 3.42
C ASP A 20 18.65 8.53 1.95
N THR A 21 19.53 7.57 1.68
CA THR A 21 19.79 7.07 0.32
C THR A 21 18.55 6.46 -0.34
N GLN A 22 17.66 5.82 0.43
CA GLN A 22 16.45 5.19 -0.09
C GLN A 22 15.41 6.25 -0.47
N GLU A 23 15.28 7.31 0.33
CA GLU A 23 14.40 8.44 0.06
C GLU A 23 14.83 9.24 -1.17
N ALA A 24 16.13 9.49 -1.32
CA ALA A 24 16.68 10.13 -2.51
C ALA A 24 16.43 9.27 -3.77
N PHE A 25 16.60 7.96 -3.67
CA PHE A 25 16.29 7.04 -4.75
C PHE A 25 14.79 7.00 -5.06
N ASN A 26 13.91 6.94 -4.05
CA ASN A 26 12.47 6.94 -4.23
C ASN A 26 11.99 8.18 -5.00
N LEU A 27 12.49 9.37 -4.66
CA LEU A 27 12.18 10.60 -5.38
C LEU A 27 12.56 10.52 -6.87
N TRP A 28 13.79 10.09 -7.14
CA TRP A 28 14.31 9.97 -8.50
C TRP A 28 13.53 8.92 -9.31
N ASP A 29 13.32 7.74 -8.73
CA ASP A 29 12.63 6.61 -9.36
C ASP A 29 11.17 6.97 -9.67
N MET A 30 10.49 7.65 -8.76
CA MET A 30 9.11 8.09 -8.99
C MET A 30 9.01 9.15 -10.09
N LEU A 31 9.92 10.13 -10.14
CA LEU A 31 9.89 11.13 -11.21
C LEU A 31 10.18 10.48 -12.57
N ARG A 32 11.16 9.56 -12.63
CA ARG A 32 11.44 8.80 -13.84
C ARG A 32 10.24 7.96 -14.27
N THR A 33 9.64 7.18 -13.38
CA THR A 33 8.46 6.37 -13.69
C THR A 33 7.30 7.22 -14.18
N ARG A 34 7.11 8.43 -13.64
CA ARG A 34 6.09 9.36 -14.11
C ARG A 34 6.35 9.86 -15.53
N TYR A 35 7.61 10.14 -15.87
CA TYR A 35 7.99 10.46 -17.23
C TYR A 35 7.69 9.32 -18.20
N ASP A 36 8.12 8.10 -17.86
CA ASP A 36 7.91 6.92 -18.70
C ASP A 36 6.40 6.63 -18.87
N SER A 37 5.64 6.74 -17.77
CA SER A 37 4.17 6.60 -17.77
C SER A 37 3.48 7.63 -18.67
N MET A 38 3.93 8.88 -18.64
CA MET A 38 3.35 9.96 -19.44
C MET A 38 3.62 9.76 -20.93
N GLU A 39 4.84 9.37 -21.28
CA GLU A 39 5.18 9.03 -22.67
C GLU A 39 4.35 7.85 -23.17
N GLN A 40 4.21 6.80 -22.35
CA GLN A 40 3.39 5.64 -22.66
C GLN A 40 1.91 6.01 -22.86
N ILE A 41 1.34 6.84 -21.98
CA ILE A 41 -0.04 7.33 -22.13
C ILE A 41 -0.19 8.12 -23.42
N GLN A 42 0.75 8.99 -23.77
CA GLN A 42 0.69 9.76 -25.01
C GLN A 42 0.71 8.87 -26.25
N VAL A 43 1.52 7.80 -26.25
CA VAL A 43 1.51 6.81 -27.33
C VAL A 43 0.14 6.16 -27.43
N PHE A 44 -0.38 5.62 -26.32
CA PHE A 44 -1.63 4.88 -26.31
C PHE A 44 -2.86 5.73 -26.61
N GLN A 45 -2.87 7.01 -26.26
CA GLN A 45 -3.95 7.93 -26.62
C GLN A 45 -4.21 8.00 -28.13
N ASN A 46 -3.21 7.73 -28.97
CA ASN A 46 -3.40 7.70 -30.43
C ASN A 46 -4.18 6.47 -30.91
N PHE A 47 -4.34 5.44 -30.07
CA PHE A 47 -5.01 4.18 -30.40
C PHE A 47 -6.34 4.01 -29.65
N ILE A 48 -6.76 5.00 -28.85
CA ILE A 48 -8.02 4.93 -28.11
C ILE A 48 -9.15 5.49 -28.97
N HIS A 49 -10.16 4.65 -29.24
CA HIS A 49 -11.33 5.02 -30.05
C HIS A 49 -12.56 5.28 -29.16
N ASP A 50 -12.69 4.56 -28.05
CA ASP A 50 -13.73 4.81 -27.06
C ASP A 50 -13.58 6.19 -26.40
N THR A 51 -14.62 7.02 -26.55
CA THR A 51 -14.60 8.42 -26.10
C THR A 51 -14.51 8.53 -24.57
N ASP A 52 -15.25 7.69 -23.84
CA ASP A 52 -15.24 7.70 -22.38
C ASP A 52 -13.89 7.21 -21.85
N PHE A 53 -13.31 6.22 -22.51
CA PHE A 53 -11.97 5.73 -22.18
C PHE A 53 -10.93 6.81 -22.39
N ASN A 54 -11.01 7.52 -23.52
CA ASN A 54 -10.09 8.62 -23.81
C ASN A 54 -10.20 9.74 -22.75
N ILE A 55 -11.40 10.07 -22.30
CA ILE A 55 -11.61 11.02 -21.20
C ILE A 55 -10.98 10.52 -19.90
N LEU A 56 -11.18 9.25 -19.54
CA LEU A 56 -10.54 8.66 -18.35
C LEU A 56 -9.00 8.80 -18.44
N VAL A 57 -8.41 8.42 -19.57
CA VAL A 57 -6.96 8.47 -19.77
C VAL A 57 -6.42 9.91 -19.79
N LYS A 58 -7.05 10.80 -20.55
CA LYS A 58 -6.56 12.18 -20.75
C LYS A 58 -6.83 13.10 -19.56
N VAL A 59 -8.01 13.02 -18.95
CA VAL A 59 -8.37 13.93 -17.86
C VAL A 59 -7.88 13.38 -16.52
N THR A 60 -8.07 12.08 -16.29
CA THR A 60 -7.80 11.51 -14.96
C THR A 60 -6.35 11.07 -14.82
N LEU A 61 -5.86 10.18 -15.70
CA LEU A 61 -4.50 9.63 -15.58
C LEU A 61 -3.44 10.70 -15.92
N TYR A 62 -3.50 11.25 -17.13
CA TYR A 62 -2.51 12.23 -17.60
C TYR A 62 -2.48 13.47 -16.70
N GLY A 63 -3.64 14.02 -16.34
CA GLY A 63 -3.73 15.20 -15.47
C GLY A 63 -3.16 14.95 -14.06
N SER A 64 -3.40 13.77 -13.48
CA SER A 64 -2.80 13.40 -12.19
C SER A 64 -1.28 13.27 -12.30
N PHE A 65 -0.79 12.59 -13.34
CA PHE A 65 0.64 12.33 -13.50
C PHE A 65 1.41 13.62 -13.80
N GLU A 66 0.86 14.52 -14.61
CA GLU A 66 1.47 15.84 -14.86
C GLU A 66 1.57 16.66 -13.57
N LYS A 67 0.54 16.66 -12.73
CA LYS A 67 0.57 17.31 -11.42
C LYS A 67 1.67 16.71 -10.52
N GLN A 68 1.74 15.39 -10.44
CA GLN A 68 2.76 14.71 -9.63
C GLN A 68 4.18 14.98 -10.15
N ILE A 69 4.39 15.05 -11.47
CA ILE A 69 5.67 15.44 -12.08
C ILE A 69 6.10 16.82 -11.59
N ASN A 70 5.22 17.82 -11.69
CA ASN A 70 5.56 19.19 -11.31
C ASN A 70 5.85 19.29 -9.80
N GLU A 71 5.10 18.55 -8.96
CA GLU A 71 5.35 18.46 -7.52
C GLU A 71 6.70 17.77 -7.21
N LEU A 72 7.04 16.68 -7.91
CA LEU A 72 8.29 15.93 -7.76
C LEU A 72 9.52 16.70 -8.27
N GLU A 73 9.45 17.37 -9.43
CA GLU A 73 10.52 18.22 -9.95
C GLU A 73 10.89 19.31 -8.93
N LYS A 74 9.87 19.97 -8.35
CA LYS A 74 10.08 20.97 -7.30
C LYS A 74 10.73 20.35 -6.07
N LEU A 75 10.23 19.20 -5.61
CA LEU A 75 10.73 18.54 -4.41
C LEU A 75 12.19 18.10 -4.57
N MET A 76 12.54 17.51 -5.72
CA MET A 76 13.90 17.12 -6.03
C MET A 76 14.85 18.32 -6.10
N ASN A 77 14.43 19.43 -6.72
CA ASN A 77 15.20 20.67 -6.72
C ASN A 77 15.41 21.22 -5.30
N ASP A 78 14.38 21.21 -4.46
CA ASP A 78 14.45 21.66 -3.05
C ASP A 78 15.45 20.82 -2.23
N TYR A 79 15.65 19.55 -2.59
CA TYR A 79 16.63 18.65 -1.97
C TYR A 79 18.00 18.62 -2.69
N GLY A 80 18.17 19.40 -3.77
CA GLY A 80 19.42 19.43 -4.55
C GLY A 80 19.69 18.15 -5.35
N LEU A 81 18.65 17.38 -5.70
CA LEU A 81 18.76 16.16 -6.49
C LEU A 81 18.72 16.47 -7.99
N SER A 82 19.57 15.80 -8.77
CA SER A 82 19.54 15.86 -10.23
C SER A 82 18.24 15.27 -10.78
N LEU A 83 17.58 16.00 -11.67
CA LEU A 83 16.39 15.52 -12.35
C LEU A 83 16.76 14.51 -13.46
N PRO A 84 15.99 13.42 -13.63
CA PRO A 84 16.12 12.56 -14.80
C PRO A 84 15.75 13.31 -16.08
N ARG A 85 16.18 12.78 -17.23
CA ARG A 85 15.87 13.40 -18.53
C ARG A 85 14.37 13.34 -18.81
N ARG A 86 13.75 14.50 -19.03
CA ARG A 86 12.34 14.60 -19.39
C ARG A 86 12.11 14.11 -20.84
N PRO A 87 11.08 13.29 -21.10
CA PRO A 87 10.73 12.84 -22.44
C PRO A 87 10.12 13.98 -23.28
N PRO A 88 9.90 13.77 -24.59
CA PRO A 88 9.21 14.74 -25.44
C PRO A 88 7.85 15.15 -24.88
N LYS A 89 7.45 16.41 -25.09
CA LYS A 89 6.15 16.92 -24.62
C LYS A 89 4.94 16.27 -25.29
N SER A 90 5.12 15.79 -26.53
CA SER A 90 4.07 15.14 -27.30
C SER A 90 4.69 14.09 -28.22
N VAL A 91 4.11 12.90 -28.23
CA VAL A 91 4.41 11.85 -29.21
C VAL A 91 3.28 11.82 -30.25
N ARG A 92 3.63 11.98 -31.53
CA ARG A 92 2.72 11.74 -32.65
C ARG A 92 3.17 10.50 -33.39
N THR A 93 2.33 9.47 -33.42
CA THR A 93 2.64 8.22 -34.10
C THR A 93 1.93 8.19 -35.45
N PRO A 94 2.64 8.30 -36.59
CA PRO A 94 2.03 8.10 -37.91
C PRO A 94 1.83 6.59 -38.11
N ALA A 95 0.78 6.03 -37.49
CA ALA A 95 0.46 4.61 -37.55
C ALA A 95 -1.02 4.38 -37.84
N ASN A 96 -1.33 3.15 -38.25
CA ASN A 96 -2.70 2.67 -38.30
C ASN A 96 -3.27 2.65 -36.87
N THR A 97 -4.22 3.55 -36.58
CA THR A 97 -4.82 3.69 -35.25
C THR A 97 -5.63 2.45 -34.87
N GLU A 98 -6.16 1.72 -35.85
CA GLU A 98 -6.94 0.48 -35.67
C GLU A 98 -6.06 -0.75 -35.35
N ALA A 99 -4.73 -0.60 -35.29
CA ALA A 99 -3.83 -1.73 -35.04
C ALA A 99 -3.89 -2.25 -33.59
N ILE A 100 -4.46 -1.48 -32.66
CA ILE A 100 -4.54 -1.82 -31.24
C ILE A 100 -5.96 -1.58 -30.75
N GLU A 101 -6.54 -2.59 -30.10
CA GLU A 101 -7.87 -2.50 -29.50
C GLU A 101 -7.87 -1.75 -28.16
N ASP A 102 -8.93 -1.00 -27.87
CA ASP A 102 -9.11 -0.29 -26.61
C ASP A 102 -8.98 -1.21 -25.38
N ARG A 103 -9.49 -2.45 -25.48
CA ARG A 103 -9.38 -3.45 -24.42
C ARG A 103 -7.94 -3.80 -24.08
N PHE A 104 -7.08 -3.90 -25.11
CA PHE A 104 -5.66 -4.17 -24.91
C PHE A 104 -4.99 -2.98 -24.21
N VAL A 105 -5.24 -1.75 -24.70
CA VAL A 105 -4.73 -0.52 -24.07
C VAL A 105 -5.19 -0.42 -22.61
N ALA A 106 -6.47 -0.67 -22.33
CA ALA A 106 -7.01 -0.66 -20.99
C ALA A 106 -6.31 -1.65 -20.07
N THR A 107 -6.02 -2.86 -20.56
CA THR A 107 -5.29 -3.88 -19.78
C THR A 107 -3.87 -3.42 -19.44
N ILE A 108 -3.14 -2.84 -20.40
CA ILE A 108 -1.78 -2.33 -20.16
C ILE A 108 -1.80 -1.17 -19.16
N LEU A 109 -2.74 -0.23 -19.30
CA LEU A 109 -2.87 0.89 -18.37
C LEU A 109 -3.30 0.45 -16.97
N MET A 110 -4.07 -0.63 -16.85
CA MET A 110 -4.39 -1.24 -15.55
C MET A 110 -3.16 -1.80 -14.87
N THR A 111 -2.32 -2.54 -15.59
CA THR A 111 -1.04 -3.03 -15.06
C THR A 111 -0.16 -1.87 -14.64
N LEU A 112 -0.08 -0.79 -15.44
CA LEU A 112 0.66 0.42 -15.07
C LEU A 112 0.16 1.02 -13.74
N LEU A 113 -1.15 1.11 -13.52
CA LEU A 113 -1.72 1.62 -12.27
C LEU A 113 -1.43 0.70 -11.08
N GLN A 114 -1.48 -0.62 -11.26
CA GLN A 114 -1.13 -1.61 -10.23
C GLN A 114 0.35 -1.50 -9.82
N GLU A 115 1.25 -1.34 -10.79
CA GLU A 115 2.68 -1.14 -10.52
C GLU A 115 2.95 0.21 -9.84
N ASN A 116 2.24 1.26 -10.24
CA ASN A 116 2.33 2.55 -9.56
C ASN A 116 1.91 2.45 -8.09
N ILE A 117 0.82 1.74 -7.77
CA ILE A 117 0.41 1.49 -6.39
C ILE A 117 1.55 0.84 -5.60
N SER A 118 2.15 -0.24 -6.12
CA SER A 118 3.30 -0.90 -5.47
C SER A 118 4.51 0.03 -5.30
N MET A 119 4.81 0.86 -6.29
CA MET A 119 5.90 1.82 -6.22
C MET A 119 5.68 2.86 -5.12
N HIS A 120 4.50 3.51 -5.07
CA HIS A 120 4.20 4.51 -4.04
C HIS A 120 4.10 3.88 -2.65
N LEU A 121 3.60 2.65 -2.57
CA LEU A 121 3.57 1.90 -1.32
C LEU A 121 4.97 1.64 -0.79
N ARG A 122 5.87 1.15 -1.66
CA ARG A 122 7.28 0.97 -1.35
C ARG A 122 7.93 2.28 -0.91
N ALA A 123 7.67 3.38 -1.61
CA ALA A 123 8.21 4.68 -1.25
C ALA A 123 7.71 5.13 0.14
N THR A 124 6.42 4.97 0.41
CA THR A 124 5.80 5.31 1.70
C THR A 124 6.43 4.49 2.84
N ARG A 125 6.52 3.17 2.69
CA ARG A 125 6.95 2.27 3.75
C ARG A 125 8.46 2.29 4.02
N SER A 126 9.26 2.75 3.06
CA SER A 126 10.72 2.84 3.15
C SER A 126 11.25 4.24 3.46
N SER A 127 10.38 5.26 3.46
CA SER A 127 10.76 6.64 3.83
C SER A 127 10.72 6.81 5.34
N LEU A 128 11.76 6.29 5.99
CA LEU A 128 11.85 6.21 7.44
C LEU A 128 12.47 7.46 8.05
N THR A 129 13.18 8.29 7.29
CA THR A 129 13.91 9.45 7.83
C THR A 129 13.04 10.70 7.83
N SER A 130 12.43 11.04 6.69
CA SER A 130 11.61 12.23 6.47
C SER A 130 10.11 11.92 6.54
N ASP A 131 9.47 12.33 7.63
CA ASP A 131 8.02 12.17 7.81
C ASP A 131 7.22 13.00 6.81
N ASP A 132 7.71 14.18 6.44
CA ASP A 132 7.10 15.04 5.43
C ASP A 132 7.11 14.35 4.05
N LEU A 133 8.22 13.70 3.70
CA LEU A 133 8.34 12.98 2.44
C LEU A 133 7.45 11.74 2.42
N ARG A 134 7.40 10.98 3.52
CA ARG A 134 6.49 9.84 3.67
C ARG A 134 5.03 10.25 3.47
N LYS A 135 4.61 11.40 4.02
CA LYS A 135 3.26 11.97 3.80
C LYS A 135 2.99 12.31 2.35
N VAL A 136 3.99 12.84 1.62
CA VAL A 136 3.87 13.10 0.17
C VAL A 136 3.64 11.78 -0.59
N PHE A 137 4.40 10.74 -0.28
CA PHE A 137 4.22 9.43 -0.93
C PHE A 137 2.88 8.77 -0.58
N ALA A 138 2.41 8.86 0.66
CA ALA A 138 1.09 8.39 1.05
C ALA A 138 -0.04 9.12 0.30
N LYS A 139 0.10 10.44 0.09
CA LYS A 139 -0.83 11.24 -0.74
C LYS A 139 -0.86 10.73 -2.18
N TYR A 140 0.30 10.42 -2.77
CA TYR A 140 0.35 9.87 -4.13
C TYR A 140 -0.24 8.48 -4.22
N LEU A 141 0.07 7.59 -3.27
CA LEU A 141 -0.56 6.28 -3.16
C LEU A 141 -2.08 6.39 -3.15
N LYS A 142 -2.63 7.30 -2.33
CA LYS A 142 -4.07 7.55 -2.28
C LYS A 142 -4.64 7.98 -3.62
N SER A 143 -3.98 8.94 -4.27
CA SER A 143 -4.38 9.41 -5.59
C SER A 143 -4.35 8.28 -6.63
N GLU A 144 -3.35 7.39 -6.61
CA GLU A 144 -3.30 6.26 -7.54
C GLU A 144 -4.41 5.25 -7.28
N MET A 145 -4.69 4.93 -6.01
CA MET A 145 -5.77 4.00 -5.64
C MET A 145 -7.14 4.52 -6.07
N GLU A 146 -7.40 5.82 -5.92
CA GLU A 146 -8.63 6.46 -6.40
C GLU A 146 -8.77 6.34 -7.93
N ILE A 147 -7.67 6.51 -8.67
CA ILE A 147 -7.66 6.38 -10.14
C ILE A 147 -7.85 4.92 -10.54
N TYR A 148 -7.13 4.00 -9.91
CA TYR A 148 -7.26 2.56 -10.10
C TYR A 148 -8.70 2.11 -9.87
N ASN A 149 -9.34 2.56 -8.79
CA ASN A 149 -10.72 2.20 -8.48
C ASN A 149 -11.71 2.66 -9.56
N LYS A 150 -11.52 3.87 -10.10
CA LYS A 150 -12.31 4.37 -11.25
C LYS A 150 -12.05 3.54 -12.50
N ALA A 151 -10.80 3.20 -12.78
CA ALA A 151 -10.42 2.40 -13.94
C ALA A 151 -11.00 0.98 -13.89
N VAL A 152 -10.96 0.30 -12.74
CA VAL A 152 -11.62 -1.00 -12.56
C VAL A 152 -13.12 -0.89 -12.84
N LYS A 153 -13.82 0.09 -12.22
CA LYS A 153 -15.27 0.24 -12.46
C LYS A 153 -15.60 0.45 -13.94
N TYR A 154 -14.79 1.25 -14.62
CA TYR A 154 -14.92 1.52 -16.05
C TYR A 154 -14.71 0.24 -16.90
N ILE A 155 -13.63 -0.51 -16.65
CA ILE A 155 -13.30 -1.72 -17.40
C ILE A 155 -14.31 -2.84 -17.14
N LYS A 156 -14.86 -2.93 -15.92
CA LYS A 156 -16.00 -3.82 -15.60
C LYS A 156 -17.23 -3.44 -16.44
N LEU A 157 -17.59 -2.16 -16.49
CA LEU A 157 -18.73 -1.67 -17.25
C LEU A 157 -18.61 -2.01 -18.75
N LYS A 158 -17.40 -1.94 -19.30
CA LYS A 158 -17.13 -2.29 -20.70
C LYS A 158 -17.03 -3.80 -20.96
N GLY A 159 -17.03 -4.64 -19.93
CA GLY A 159 -16.81 -6.08 -20.07
C GLY A 159 -15.39 -6.44 -20.56
N TRP A 160 -14.40 -5.59 -20.27
CA TRP A 160 -13.03 -5.75 -20.75
C TRP A 160 -12.15 -6.60 -19.82
N PHE A 161 -12.60 -6.86 -18.60
CA PHE A 161 -11.94 -7.81 -17.70
C PHE A 161 -12.00 -9.23 -18.27
N GLY A 162 -10.87 -9.95 -18.12
CA GLY A 162 -10.90 -11.40 -18.23
C GLY A 162 -11.70 -12.00 -17.08
N THR A 163 -12.35 -13.14 -17.32
CA THR A 163 -13.01 -13.91 -16.26
C THR A 163 -11.97 -14.81 -15.59
N PRO A 164 -11.62 -14.57 -14.32
CA PRO A 164 -10.76 -15.48 -13.57
C PRO A 164 -11.48 -16.81 -13.26
N PRO A 165 -10.73 -17.86 -12.85
CA PRO A 165 -11.34 -19.08 -12.33
C PRO A 165 -12.26 -18.78 -11.14
N ILE A 166 -13.52 -19.20 -11.24
CA ILE A 166 -14.53 -18.97 -10.20
C ILE A 166 -14.40 -20.03 -9.11
N TYR A 167 -14.37 -19.59 -7.85
CA TYR A 167 -14.48 -20.47 -6.70
C TYR A 167 -15.95 -20.87 -6.52
N LEU A 168 -16.21 -22.17 -6.44
CA LEU A 168 -17.56 -22.73 -6.26
C LEU A 168 -17.63 -23.38 -4.88
N PRO A 169 -18.25 -22.72 -3.88
CA PRO A 169 -18.47 -23.34 -2.58
C PRO A 169 -19.51 -24.45 -2.70
N ASP A 170 -19.29 -25.58 -2.03
CA ASP A 170 -20.20 -26.73 -2.06
C ASP A 170 -21.60 -26.42 -1.48
N GLN A 171 -21.76 -25.33 -0.71
CA GLN A 171 -22.96 -25.03 0.10
C GLN A 171 -23.37 -23.54 0.16
N SER A 172 -23.02 -22.74 -0.84
CA SER A 172 -23.32 -21.30 -0.81
C SER A 172 -24.70 -20.98 -1.43
N ASP A 173 -25.64 -20.52 -0.60
CA ASP A 173 -26.86 -19.82 -1.05
C ASP A 173 -26.58 -18.38 -1.53
N VAL A 174 -25.33 -17.92 -1.44
CA VAL A 174 -24.91 -16.57 -1.79
C VAL A 174 -24.82 -16.41 -3.31
N GLN A 175 -25.52 -15.39 -3.83
CA GLN A 175 -25.51 -15.03 -5.25
C GLN A 175 -24.24 -14.28 -5.67
N GLU A 176 -23.57 -13.62 -4.72
CA GLU A 176 -22.31 -12.93 -4.95
C GLU A 176 -21.21 -13.97 -5.24
N LYS A 177 -20.61 -13.88 -6.43
CA LYS A 177 -19.55 -14.80 -6.85
C LYS A 177 -18.20 -14.38 -6.29
N LEU A 178 -17.38 -15.39 -6.04
CA LEU A 178 -15.99 -15.24 -5.62
C LEU A 178 -15.08 -15.89 -6.66
N ASP A 179 -14.03 -15.21 -7.08
CA ASP A 179 -12.98 -15.86 -7.84
C ASP A 179 -11.97 -16.59 -6.93
N SER A 180 -11.16 -17.48 -7.52
CA SER A 180 -10.21 -18.30 -6.76
C SER A 180 -9.10 -17.49 -6.09
N GLY A 181 -8.70 -16.36 -6.69
CA GLY A 181 -7.74 -15.43 -6.09
C GLY A 181 -8.36 -14.67 -4.91
N GLU A 182 -9.61 -14.23 -5.03
CA GLU A 182 -10.35 -13.56 -3.94
C GLU A 182 -10.55 -14.50 -2.74
N ALA A 183 -10.91 -15.76 -3.01
CA ALA A 183 -11.00 -16.81 -1.99
C ALA A 183 -9.66 -17.05 -1.29
N PHE A 184 -8.58 -17.15 -2.07
CA PHE A 184 -7.24 -17.31 -1.53
C PHE A 184 -6.83 -16.11 -0.66
N HIS A 185 -7.08 -14.88 -1.11
CA HIS A 185 -6.74 -13.68 -0.35
C HIS A 185 -7.46 -13.62 0.99
N LEU A 186 -8.74 -13.99 1.07
CA LEU A 186 -9.46 -14.06 2.35
C LEU A 186 -8.79 -15.04 3.32
N TRP A 187 -8.50 -16.25 2.84
CA TRP A 187 -7.87 -17.29 3.63
C TRP A 187 -6.45 -16.91 4.08
N ASP A 188 -5.63 -16.37 3.18
CA ASP A 188 -4.24 -15.99 3.43
C ASP A 188 -4.18 -14.83 4.44
N HIS A 189 -5.07 -13.84 4.31
CA HIS A 189 -5.18 -12.74 5.26
C HIS A 189 -5.60 -13.20 6.65
N LEU A 190 -6.60 -14.08 6.77
CA LEU A 190 -7.03 -14.57 8.09
C LEU A 190 -5.90 -15.34 8.77
N THR A 191 -5.21 -16.20 8.02
CA THR A 191 -4.06 -16.97 8.51
C THR A 191 -2.94 -16.05 8.99
N ALA A 192 -2.52 -15.09 8.16
CA ALA A 192 -1.49 -14.13 8.55
C ALA A 192 -1.88 -13.29 9.77
N ARG A 193 -3.17 -12.95 9.93
CA ARG A 193 -3.68 -12.21 11.08
C ARG A 193 -3.70 -13.08 12.35
N TYR A 194 -3.99 -14.38 12.25
CA TYR A 194 -3.83 -15.31 13.37
C TYR A 194 -2.37 -15.49 13.80
N ASP A 195 -1.43 -15.62 12.86
CA ASP A 195 0.00 -15.70 13.19
C ASP A 195 0.50 -14.42 13.86
N THR A 196 0.04 -13.27 13.36
CA THR A 196 0.34 -11.96 13.96
C THR A 196 -0.25 -11.84 15.37
N LEU A 197 -1.45 -12.38 15.58
CA LEU A 197 -2.13 -12.41 16.88
C LEU A 197 -1.35 -13.22 17.91
N GLU A 198 -0.97 -14.44 17.56
CA GLU A 198 -0.15 -15.31 18.40
C GLU A 198 1.21 -14.67 18.71
N THR A 199 1.91 -14.18 17.69
CA THR A 199 3.22 -13.52 17.85
C THR A 199 3.14 -12.32 18.78
N THR A 200 2.12 -11.47 18.62
CA THR A 200 1.92 -10.28 19.45
C THR A 200 1.61 -10.66 20.91
N GLN A 201 0.81 -11.71 21.13
CA GLN A 201 0.53 -12.21 22.47
C GLN A 201 1.79 -12.76 23.16
N ILE A 202 2.64 -13.48 22.41
CA ILE A 202 3.93 -13.95 22.91
C ILE A 202 4.77 -12.74 23.32
N PHE A 203 5.02 -11.79 22.40
CA PHE A 203 5.87 -10.63 22.68
C PHE A 203 5.37 -9.77 23.83
N LYS A 204 4.06 -9.62 23.99
CA LYS A 204 3.47 -8.92 25.15
C LYS A 204 3.91 -9.54 26.48
N ASN A 205 4.05 -10.87 26.57
CA ASN A 205 4.47 -11.54 27.80
C ASN A 205 5.97 -11.36 28.12
N PHE A 206 6.76 -10.95 27.14
CA PHE A 206 8.20 -10.69 27.26
C PHE A 206 8.53 -9.19 27.20
N ALA A 207 7.56 -8.31 26.99
CA ALA A 207 7.79 -6.88 26.88
C ALA A 207 8.15 -6.28 28.26
N HIS A 208 9.33 -5.65 28.35
CA HIS A 208 9.83 -5.05 29.58
C HIS A 208 9.55 -3.55 29.63
N ASP A 209 9.67 -2.85 28.50
CA ASP A 209 9.33 -1.45 28.33
C ASP A 209 7.79 -1.25 28.44
N PRO A 210 7.31 -0.47 29.43
CA PRO A 210 5.87 -0.27 29.64
C PRO A 210 5.16 0.41 28.47
N ASP A 211 5.84 1.32 27.77
CA ASP A 211 5.27 2.00 26.60
C ASP A 211 5.15 1.01 25.44
N PHE A 212 6.17 0.15 25.25
CA PHE A 212 6.14 -0.89 24.24
C PHE A 212 4.99 -1.88 24.51
N ALA A 213 4.87 -2.39 25.73
CA ALA A 213 3.78 -3.27 26.13
C ALA A 213 2.40 -2.62 25.90
N THR A 214 2.28 -1.32 26.14
CA THR A 214 1.06 -0.55 25.90
C THR A 214 0.74 -0.44 24.40
N ILE A 215 1.73 -0.14 23.57
CA ILE A 215 1.53 -0.04 22.12
C ILE A 215 1.17 -1.41 21.51
N LEU A 216 1.76 -2.51 22.00
CA LEU A 216 1.36 -3.88 21.60
C LEU A 216 -0.12 -4.14 21.89
N LEU A 217 -0.59 -3.73 23.07
CA LEU A 217 -2.00 -3.85 23.46
C LEU A 217 -2.92 -3.00 22.59
N MET A 218 -2.50 -1.78 22.26
CA MET A 218 -3.28 -0.87 21.41
C MET A 218 -3.39 -1.40 19.97
N GLY A 219 -2.28 -1.84 19.37
CA GLY A 219 -2.29 -2.43 18.01
C GLY A 219 -3.14 -3.71 17.95
N PHE A 220 -3.03 -4.54 18.98
CA PHE A 220 -3.86 -5.73 19.16
C PHE A 220 -5.37 -5.41 19.21
N ALA A 221 -5.78 -4.48 20.07
CA ALA A 221 -7.19 -4.20 20.32
C ALA A 221 -7.83 -3.33 19.24
N GLY A 222 -7.06 -2.41 18.65
CA GLY A 222 -7.56 -1.42 17.71
C GLY A 222 -7.67 -1.93 16.28
N VAL A 223 -6.62 -2.54 15.74
CA VAL A 223 -6.53 -2.90 14.32
C VAL A 223 -6.66 -4.41 14.14
N LEU A 224 -5.81 -5.19 14.80
CA LEU A 224 -5.70 -6.62 14.54
C LEU A 224 -7.02 -7.38 14.78
N GLN A 225 -7.64 -7.19 15.94
CA GLN A 225 -8.89 -7.88 16.27
C GLN A 225 -10.06 -7.40 15.39
N LYS A 226 -10.09 -6.12 15.01
CA LYS A 226 -11.09 -5.57 14.08
C LYS A 226 -11.00 -6.29 12.74
N GLN A 227 -9.81 -6.38 12.16
CA GLN A 227 -9.61 -7.00 10.86
C GLN A 227 -9.88 -8.50 10.87
N ILE A 228 -9.46 -9.21 11.92
CA ILE A 228 -9.82 -10.64 12.12
C ILE A 228 -11.34 -10.82 12.09
N ASN A 229 -12.08 -10.02 12.85
CA ASN A 229 -13.53 -10.15 12.92
C ASN A 229 -14.21 -9.86 11.58
N ILE A 230 -13.64 -8.96 10.77
CA ILE A 230 -14.14 -8.69 9.41
C ILE A 230 -13.84 -9.90 8.53
N LEU A 231 -12.61 -10.40 8.51
CA LEU A 231 -12.21 -11.56 7.70
C LEU A 231 -13.01 -12.82 8.04
N GLU A 232 -13.24 -13.11 9.32
CA GLU A 232 -14.09 -14.24 9.75
C GLU A 232 -15.51 -14.12 9.19
N LYS A 233 -16.10 -12.91 9.20
CA LYS A 233 -17.44 -12.67 8.63
C LYS A 233 -17.45 -12.80 7.11
N GLU A 234 -16.39 -12.32 6.45
CA GLU A 234 -16.25 -12.43 4.99
C GLU A 234 -16.12 -13.89 4.56
N MET A 235 -15.31 -14.67 5.28
CA MET A 235 -15.16 -16.10 5.01
C MET A 235 -16.46 -16.88 5.28
N ASP A 236 -17.16 -16.58 6.37
CA ASP A 236 -18.47 -17.17 6.68
C ASP A 236 -19.51 -16.86 5.59
N HIS A 237 -19.59 -15.59 5.14
CA HIS A 237 -20.47 -15.16 4.06
C HIS A 237 -20.23 -15.96 2.77
N PHE A 238 -18.97 -16.20 2.39
CA PHE A 238 -18.64 -17.00 1.20
C PHE A 238 -18.55 -18.50 1.45
N SER A 239 -18.92 -18.98 2.64
CA SER A 239 -18.83 -20.39 3.02
C SER A 239 -17.42 -20.97 2.86
N LEU A 240 -16.39 -20.16 3.11
CA LEU A 240 -14.99 -20.59 3.12
C LEU A 240 -14.65 -21.26 4.46
N PRO A 241 -13.84 -22.32 4.45
CA PRO A 241 -13.39 -22.95 5.68
C PRO A 241 -12.51 -21.99 6.48
N LEU A 242 -12.87 -21.74 7.73
CA LEU A 242 -12.03 -21.00 8.67
C LEU A 242 -10.81 -21.83 9.06
N THR A 243 -9.67 -21.16 9.24
CA THR A 243 -8.47 -21.77 9.82
C THR A 243 -8.58 -21.85 11.35
N ASP A 244 -7.73 -22.68 11.96
CA ASP A 244 -7.68 -22.83 13.41
C ASP A 244 -7.28 -21.51 14.07
N ARG A 245 -8.19 -20.95 14.87
CA ARG A 245 -7.93 -19.73 15.63
C ARG A 245 -6.98 -20.01 16.78
N PRO A 246 -5.89 -19.22 16.98
CA PRO A 246 -4.97 -19.40 18.08
C PRO A 246 -5.66 -19.16 19.44
N PRO A 247 -5.09 -19.69 20.53
CA PRO A 247 -5.68 -19.55 21.87
C PRO A 247 -5.86 -18.08 22.27
N LYS A 248 -6.90 -17.79 23.06
CA LYS A 248 -7.20 -16.43 23.55
C LYS A 248 -6.08 -15.81 24.40
N SER A 249 -5.27 -16.66 25.03
CA SER A 249 -4.13 -16.22 25.82
C SER A 249 -3.07 -17.32 25.86
N ILE A 250 -1.83 -16.94 25.57
CA ILE A 250 -0.66 -17.81 25.74
C ILE A 250 -0.07 -17.49 27.11
N LYS A 251 0.05 -18.51 27.98
CA LYS A 251 0.77 -18.38 29.26
C LYS A 251 2.24 -18.65 29.01
N SER A 252 3.13 -17.72 29.37
CA SER A 252 4.57 -17.98 29.33
C SER A 252 4.97 -18.91 30.47
N ILE A 253 5.81 -19.93 30.20
CA ILE A 253 6.19 -20.96 31.17
C ILE A 253 7.59 -20.73 31.77
N THR A 254 8.48 -19.92 31.16
CA THR A 254 9.81 -19.64 31.76
C THR A 254 10.59 -18.51 31.09
N ASN A 255 11.44 -17.84 31.91
CA ASN A 255 12.47 -16.83 31.62
C ASN A 255 12.04 -15.61 30.77
N GLN A 256 11.40 -14.63 31.42
CA GLN A 256 10.98 -13.37 30.78
C GLN A 256 12.15 -12.55 30.19
N ASP A 257 13.38 -12.74 30.68
CA ASP A 257 14.57 -12.03 30.20
C ASP A 257 15.11 -12.56 28.85
N ALA A 258 14.42 -13.50 28.20
CA ALA A 258 14.93 -14.16 26.99
C ALA A 258 14.86 -13.30 25.72
N LEU A 259 14.00 -12.27 25.66
CA LEU A 259 13.77 -11.46 24.46
C LEU A 259 13.94 -9.95 24.74
N GLU A 260 14.71 -9.29 23.89
CA GLU A 260 14.91 -7.83 23.95
C GLU A 260 13.76 -7.08 23.26
N ASP A 261 13.27 -6.01 23.89
CA ASP A 261 12.18 -5.18 23.35
C ASP A 261 12.48 -4.61 21.97
N GLU A 262 13.72 -4.16 21.75
CA GLU A 262 14.16 -3.62 20.46
C GLU A 262 14.10 -4.69 19.34
N TRP A 263 14.44 -5.95 19.67
CA TRP A 263 14.34 -7.05 18.72
C TRP A 263 12.87 -7.37 18.41
N MET A 264 12.02 -7.50 19.42
CA MET A 264 10.58 -7.74 19.24
C MET A 264 9.92 -6.62 18.44
N TYR A 265 10.26 -5.36 18.72
CA TYR A 265 9.81 -4.19 17.97
C TYR A 265 10.13 -4.32 16.47
N ARG A 266 11.35 -4.76 16.11
CA ARG A 266 11.75 -4.94 14.71
C ARG A 266 11.08 -6.11 14.03
N CYS A 267 10.81 -7.19 14.78
CA CYS A 267 10.03 -8.32 14.27
C CYS A 267 8.61 -7.87 13.89
N ILE A 268 7.93 -7.14 14.79
CA ILE A 268 6.60 -6.60 14.50
C ILE A 268 6.66 -5.61 13.34
N PHE A 269 7.63 -4.69 13.34
CA PHE A 269 7.79 -3.74 12.25
C PHE A 269 7.91 -4.44 10.89
N THR A 270 8.65 -5.54 10.83
CA THR A 270 8.78 -6.37 9.62
C THR A 270 7.45 -7.05 9.26
N GLY A 271 6.73 -7.57 10.25
CA GLY A 271 5.39 -8.15 10.06
C GLY A 271 4.37 -7.13 9.52
N MET A 272 4.37 -5.90 10.04
CA MET A 272 3.52 -4.82 9.53
C MET A 272 3.83 -4.50 8.07
N GLN A 273 5.11 -4.42 7.72
CA GLN A 273 5.56 -4.20 6.33
C GLN A 273 5.08 -5.30 5.39
N PHE A 274 5.04 -6.56 5.86
CA PHE A 274 4.46 -7.67 5.13
C PHE A 274 2.95 -7.53 4.97
N MET A 275 2.21 -7.22 6.05
CA MET A 275 0.75 -7.04 6.00
C MET A 275 0.34 -5.92 5.04
N ILE A 276 1.08 -4.82 5.01
CA ILE A 276 0.87 -3.71 4.06
C ILE A 276 0.95 -4.20 2.61
N GLU A 277 1.97 -4.99 2.27
CA GLU A 277 2.14 -5.54 0.91
C GLU A 277 1.05 -6.57 0.59
N LEU A 278 0.65 -7.37 1.58
CA LEU A 278 -0.41 -8.36 1.45
C LEU A 278 -1.76 -7.68 1.14
N HIS A 279 -2.12 -6.63 1.88
CA HIS A 279 -3.33 -5.82 1.62
C HIS A 279 -3.30 -5.16 0.25
N ALA A 280 -2.18 -4.55 -0.14
CA ALA A 280 -2.06 -3.91 -1.44
C ALA A 280 -2.14 -4.92 -2.59
N THR A 281 -1.56 -6.12 -2.41
CA THR A 281 -1.64 -7.19 -3.41
C THR A 281 -3.08 -7.66 -3.58
N ALA A 282 -3.80 -7.92 -2.48
CA ALA A 282 -5.21 -8.29 -2.55
C ALA A 282 -6.04 -7.18 -3.20
N LEU A 283 -5.86 -5.91 -2.83
CA LEU A 283 -6.56 -4.78 -3.45
C LEU A 283 -6.36 -4.73 -4.97
N LYS A 284 -5.13 -4.93 -5.44
CA LYS A 284 -4.80 -4.90 -6.88
C LYS A 284 -5.37 -6.10 -7.64
N GLN A 285 -5.54 -7.25 -6.98
CA GLN A 285 -5.99 -8.49 -7.60
C GLN A 285 -7.50 -8.72 -7.50
N ASN A 286 -8.17 -8.13 -6.50
CA ASN A 286 -9.63 -8.16 -6.33
C ASN A 286 -10.33 -7.19 -7.32
N ALA A 287 -10.30 -7.50 -8.61
CA ALA A 287 -10.96 -6.68 -9.62
C ALA A 287 -12.45 -7.03 -9.82
N THR A 288 -12.86 -8.27 -9.49
CA THR A 288 -14.22 -8.74 -9.73
C THR A 288 -15.17 -8.45 -8.58
N ASN A 289 -14.71 -8.53 -7.34
CA ASN A 289 -15.48 -8.26 -6.13
C ASN A 289 -15.15 -6.88 -5.53
N ASP A 290 -16.08 -5.93 -5.69
CA ASP A 290 -15.90 -4.55 -5.22
C ASP A 290 -15.98 -4.43 -3.69
N ARG A 291 -16.69 -5.36 -3.04
CA ARG A 291 -16.86 -5.40 -1.59
C ARG A 291 -15.55 -5.77 -0.91
N LEU A 292 -14.94 -6.88 -1.33
CA LEU A 292 -13.64 -7.33 -0.82
C LEU A 292 -12.53 -6.34 -1.14
N ARG A 293 -12.50 -5.78 -2.35
CA ARG A 293 -11.53 -4.73 -2.68
C ARG A 293 -11.62 -3.52 -1.74
N SER A 294 -12.84 -3.11 -1.36
CA SER A 294 -13.03 -2.01 -0.40
C SER A 294 -12.55 -2.38 1.00
N VAL A 295 -12.73 -3.63 1.43
CA VAL A 295 -12.19 -4.15 2.71
C VAL A 295 -10.67 -4.06 2.71
N TYR A 296 -9.99 -4.52 1.66
CA TYR A 296 -8.52 -4.46 1.59
C TYR A 296 -7.99 -3.03 1.46
N GLU A 297 -8.74 -2.12 0.83
CA GLU A 297 -8.42 -0.69 0.83
C GLU A 297 -8.43 -0.11 2.25
N GLU A 298 -9.48 -0.40 3.03
CA GLU A 298 -9.58 0.03 4.42
C GLU A 298 -8.44 -0.54 5.27
N PHE A 299 -8.16 -1.85 5.14
CA PHE A 299 -7.08 -2.50 5.87
C PHE A 299 -5.71 -1.89 5.55
N LEU A 300 -5.45 -1.58 4.28
CA LEU A 300 -4.21 -0.95 3.86
C LEU A 300 -4.01 0.41 4.53
N TRP A 301 -5.06 1.24 4.60
CA TRP A 301 -4.97 2.56 5.23
C TRP A 301 -4.79 2.49 6.74
N GLU A 302 -5.50 1.57 7.41
CA GLU A 302 -5.31 1.32 8.84
C GLU A 302 -3.88 0.89 9.16
N GLU A 303 -3.33 -0.02 8.35
CA GLU A 303 -1.98 -0.55 8.57
C GLU A 303 -0.92 0.53 8.28
N LEU A 304 -1.12 1.37 7.25
CA LEU A 304 -0.22 2.51 6.96
C LEU A 304 -0.25 3.58 8.05
N ASP A 305 -1.42 3.88 8.61
CA ASP A 305 -1.54 4.80 9.75
C ASP A 305 -0.83 4.21 10.99
N THR A 306 -1.05 2.93 11.26
CA THR A 306 -0.36 2.22 12.36
C THR A 306 1.16 2.22 12.16
N LEU A 307 1.63 2.01 10.92
CA LEU A 307 3.04 2.08 10.58
C LEU A 307 3.64 3.46 10.86
N ASP A 308 2.94 4.54 10.56
CA ASP A 308 3.41 5.91 10.85
C ASP A 308 3.65 6.12 12.35
N HIS A 309 2.73 5.65 13.19
CA HIS A 309 2.88 5.67 14.64
C HIS A 309 4.05 4.80 15.11
N TRP A 310 4.19 3.60 14.53
CA TRP A 310 5.27 2.67 14.86
C TRP A 310 6.65 3.25 14.52
N ILE A 311 6.78 3.89 13.36
CA ILE A 311 8.01 4.59 12.93
C ILE A 311 8.37 5.71 13.92
N LYS A 312 7.40 6.56 14.29
CA LYS A 312 7.63 7.64 15.27
C LYS A 312 8.09 7.10 16.61
N TYR A 313 7.44 6.04 17.10
CA TYR A 313 7.83 5.37 18.33
C TYR A 313 9.26 4.81 18.24
N GLY A 314 9.59 4.10 17.17
CA GLY A 314 10.94 3.56 16.94
C GLY A 314 12.02 4.64 16.86
N LYS A 315 11.72 5.81 16.26
CA LYS A 315 12.62 6.97 16.28
C LYS A 315 12.84 7.49 17.69
N ALA A 316 11.77 7.63 18.47
CA ALA A 316 11.84 8.14 19.84
C ALA A 316 12.67 7.24 20.77
N LYS A 317 12.55 5.90 20.61
CA LYS A 317 13.31 4.92 21.39
C LYS A 317 14.71 4.65 20.84
N GLY A 318 15.03 5.10 19.63
CA GLY A 318 16.28 4.76 18.95
C GLY A 318 16.35 3.31 18.44
N TRP A 319 15.21 2.64 18.34
CA TRP A 319 15.09 1.23 17.91
C TRP A 319 14.94 1.07 16.39
N LEU A 320 14.61 2.17 15.70
CA LEU A 320 14.53 2.20 14.25
C LEU A 320 15.94 2.29 13.66
N ARG A 321 16.29 1.35 12.79
CA ARG A 321 17.58 1.40 12.09
C ARG A 321 17.54 2.45 10.99
N HIS A 322 18.50 3.35 11.01
CA HIS A 322 18.64 4.39 10.00
C HIS A 322 19.36 3.85 8.76
N ALA A 323 18.84 4.21 7.59
CA ALA A 323 19.57 4.05 6.34
C ALA A 323 20.74 5.07 6.26
N PRO A 324 21.75 4.83 5.41
CA PRO A 324 22.81 5.81 5.18
C PRO A 324 22.23 7.14 4.71
N MET A 325 22.75 8.25 5.24
CA MET A 325 22.33 9.59 4.84
C MET A 325 22.84 9.91 3.42
N TYR A 326 21.96 10.42 2.57
CA TYR A 326 22.33 10.88 1.23
C TYR A 326 23.12 12.18 1.34
N LYS A 327 24.24 12.25 0.61
CA LYS A 327 25.07 13.45 0.50
C LYS A 327 25.13 13.87 -0.96
N THR A 328 24.68 15.09 -1.25
CA THR A 328 24.94 15.71 -2.54
C THR A 328 26.44 15.98 -2.64
N SER A 329 27.11 15.49 -3.68
CA SER A 329 28.46 15.91 -4.00
C SER A 329 28.42 17.41 -4.30
N SER A 330 29.08 18.20 -3.44
CA SER A 330 29.25 19.65 -3.56
C SER A 330 30.00 20.03 -4.83
#